data_AF-A0A4Q7ASW8-F1
#
_entry.id   AF-A0A4Q7ASW8-F1
#
_cell.length_a   1.000
_cell.length_b   1.000
_cell.length_c   1.000
_cell.angle_alpha   90.00
_cell.angle_beta   90.00
_cell.angle_gamma   90.00
#
_symmetry.space_group_name_H-M   'P 1'
#
loop_
_entity.id
_entity.type
_entity.pdbx_description
1 polymer ?
#
loop_
_entity_poly.entity_id
_entity_poly.type
_entity_poly.pdbx_seq_one_letter_code
_entity_poly.pdbx_strand_id
1 'polypeptide(L)'
;MTEFHHGITAREAAIGKLPLRNADTNTIAMLAFANDADEDIFPLNTPVLVTSINRALPKAGTQGNLRKNLEIISSITSPTLVVIRIKDPSENEEFEQSLVIGTTDESGKRTGLQALLTVKSVLGITPKIICVPDAETIDVANALGAICKKLRAYAYITPRDEAAEVLLTAEAVTIYREKLAFREIELIWPEWTSGNVFLGTEYEPAYKSMIMLVSEEAGYVTLAIGGGPLQISWGDGAVEVVTEGYVTHEYASRAERNIIIESSEPGIQPMQLGTAVGIKGILKWWEDGYEVLRFIDSEEDMLRDKLVKVPSDAPKVFPLERGEFSPIFAACTQINDPNISSWDVSKWPNLGGMFGGAASFDQDLSSWCVAKVLSEPDGFAVGSPLQPEHMPIWGTCPGSDPEPEPEPEPEPEPEAWDIKYLVNGTWIYESTGPMVESNADRHTMCRNAATALVIADSVTELGYAAFADWKMLNSIEFGQTIEIIGNVCFARCFAMKKFIFPNSLATLGQAALDTCQNVNLIEFGTGLTSIGSSALSNCHSLQTAVFKARVMPAIGDYAFGNGGNGDPEPVFVYIPDDLFDEYENAIWNLARRSAFLPLSTYIQS
;
A
#
# COMPACT_ATOMS: atom_id res chain seq x y z
N MET A 1 18.98 -2.46 -60.73
CA MET A 1 20.25 -3.16 -60.41
C MET A 1 20.54 -2.88 -58.95
N THR A 2 20.10 -3.75 -58.06
CA THR A 2 20.35 -3.64 -56.62
C THR A 2 21.73 -4.23 -56.33
N GLU A 3 22.61 -3.44 -55.74
CA GLU A 3 23.94 -3.86 -55.30
C GLU A 3 23.81 -5.10 -54.41
N PHE A 4 24.39 -6.21 -54.86
CA PHE A 4 24.52 -7.42 -54.06
C PHE A 4 25.61 -7.18 -53.01
N HIS A 5 25.22 -7.03 -51.74
CA HIS A 5 26.17 -7.08 -50.64
C HIS A 5 26.52 -8.54 -50.35
N HIS A 6 27.77 -8.92 -50.55
CA HIS A 6 28.29 -10.20 -50.07
C HIS A 6 28.87 -10.00 -48.66
N GLY A 7 28.32 -10.69 -47.66
CA GLY A 7 28.67 -10.53 -46.24
C GLY A 7 27.45 -10.65 -45.32
N ILE A 8 27.68 -10.71 -44.01
CA ILE A 8 26.60 -10.68 -43.01
C ILE A 8 26.12 -9.23 -42.85
N THR A 9 24.85 -8.98 -43.16
CA THR A 9 24.23 -7.68 -42.88
C THR A 9 23.65 -7.72 -41.47
N ALA A 10 24.26 -6.98 -40.53
CA ALA A 10 23.67 -6.75 -39.22
C ALA A 10 22.71 -5.56 -39.34
N ARG A 11 21.40 -5.82 -39.23
CA ARG A 11 20.39 -4.80 -38.96
C ARG A 11 19.95 -5.02 -37.52
N GLU A 12 20.28 -4.07 -36.66
CA GLU A 12 19.80 -4.08 -35.28
C GLU A 12 18.30 -3.76 -35.32
N ALA A 13 17.47 -4.80 -35.31
CA ALA A 13 16.05 -4.63 -35.22
C ALA A 13 15.72 -4.39 -33.74
N ALA A 14 15.20 -3.21 -33.40
CA ALA A 14 14.66 -2.89 -32.08
C ALA A 14 13.35 -3.65 -31.84
N ILE A 15 13.38 -4.97 -31.95
CA ILE A 15 12.26 -5.85 -31.67
C ILE A 15 12.68 -6.65 -30.44
N GLY A 16 11.94 -6.48 -29.34
CA GLY A 16 12.16 -7.25 -28.12
C GLY A 16 12.09 -8.75 -28.38
N LYS A 17 12.54 -9.56 -27.39
CA LYS A 17 12.48 -11.02 -27.47
C LYS A 17 11.05 -11.46 -27.83
N LEU A 18 10.86 -12.01 -29.03
CA LEU A 18 9.61 -12.67 -29.41
C LEU A 18 9.48 -13.92 -28.52
N PRO A 19 8.43 -14.03 -27.69
CA PRO A 19 8.22 -15.23 -26.90
C PRO A 19 7.97 -16.41 -27.85
N LEU A 20 8.52 -17.58 -27.53
CA LEU A 20 8.07 -18.84 -28.12
C LEU A 20 6.60 -19.05 -27.72
N ARG A 21 5.71 -19.26 -28.70
CA ARG A 21 4.27 -19.40 -28.48
C ARG A 21 3.75 -20.71 -29.04
N ASN A 22 2.78 -21.30 -28.34
CA ASN A 22 2.04 -22.44 -28.84
C ASN A 22 1.15 -22.00 -30.02
N ALA A 23 1.09 -22.82 -31.06
CA ALA A 23 0.19 -22.56 -32.18
C ALA A 23 -1.25 -22.85 -31.74
N ASP A 24 -2.06 -21.79 -31.58
CA ASP A 24 -3.46 -21.91 -31.20
C ASP A 24 -4.33 -22.33 -32.39
N THR A 25 -5.19 -23.33 -32.18
CA THR A 25 -6.16 -23.82 -33.18
C THR A 25 -7.41 -22.94 -33.30
N ASN A 26 -7.56 -21.94 -32.43
CA ASN A 26 -8.70 -21.04 -32.42
C ASN A 26 -8.61 -20.00 -33.55
N THR A 27 -9.69 -19.86 -34.31
CA THR A 27 -9.84 -18.80 -35.33
C THR A 27 -10.59 -17.63 -34.73
N ILE A 28 -9.94 -16.48 -34.66
CA ILE A 28 -10.49 -15.22 -34.14
C ILE A 28 -10.88 -14.33 -35.33
N ALA A 29 -12.06 -13.74 -35.30
CA ALA A 29 -12.41 -12.63 -36.19
C ALA A 29 -12.58 -11.34 -35.39
N MET A 30 -11.93 -10.28 -35.84
CA MET A 30 -11.98 -8.97 -35.22
C MET A 30 -12.58 -7.96 -36.20
N LEU A 31 -13.60 -7.24 -35.76
CA LEU A 31 -14.07 -6.03 -36.42
C LEU A 31 -13.33 -4.84 -35.79
N ALA A 32 -12.63 -4.05 -36.59
CA ALA A 32 -11.83 -2.92 -36.10
C ALA A 32 -11.92 -1.74 -37.06
N PHE A 33 -11.51 -0.56 -36.62
CA PHE A 33 -11.47 0.64 -37.43
C PHE A 33 -10.07 1.27 -37.39
N ALA A 34 -9.67 1.84 -38.52
CA ALA A 34 -8.49 2.68 -38.60
C ALA A 34 -8.55 3.55 -39.86
N ASN A 35 -8.46 4.87 -39.71
CA ASN A 35 -8.62 5.81 -40.81
C ASN A 35 -7.40 5.84 -41.73
N ASP A 36 -6.21 5.56 -41.19
CA ASP A 36 -4.92 5.60 -41.88
C ASP A 36 -4.33 4.20 -42.15
N ALA A 37 -5.12 3.13 -42.01
CA ALA A 37 -4.69 1.78 -42.38
C ALA A 37 -4.52 1.66 -43.91
N ASP A 38 -3.52 0.89 -44.33
CA ASP A 38 -3.24 0.62 -45.74
C ASP A 38 -4.43 -0.08 -46.40
N GLU A 39 -5.08 0.58 -47.35
CA GLU A 39 -6.32 0.09 -47.97
C GLU A 39 -6.15 -1.18 -48.80
N ASP A 40 -4.96 -1.43 -49.33
CA ASP A 40 -4.67 -2.65 -50.10
C ASP A 40 -4.55 -3.87 -49.17
N ILE A 41 -4.10 -3.65 -47.94
CA ILE A 41 -3.92 -4.70 -46.93
C ILE A 41 -5.18 -4.89 -46.10
N PHE A 42 -5.82 -3.79 -45.69
CA PHE A 42 -7.04 -3.78 -44.90
C PHE A 42 -8.16 -3.01 -45.62
N PRO A 43 -8.73 -3.54 -46.72
CA PRO A 43 -9.84 -2.88 -47.39
C PRO A 43 -11.10 -2.85 -46.51
N LEU A 44 -11.86 -1.74 -46.60
CA LEU A 44 -13.10 -1.57 -45.84
C LEU A 44 -14.09 -2.71 -46.08
N ASN A 45 -14.75 -3.18 -45.02
CA ASN A 45 -15.80 -4.18 -45.01
C ASN A 45 -15.43 -5.50 -45.70
N THR A 46 -14.14 -5.86 -45.70
CA THR A 46 -13.64 -7.04 -46.41
C THR A 46 -12.83 -7.90 -45.45
N PRO A 47 -13.14 -9.21 -45.31
CA PRO A 47 -12.34 -10.11 -44.48
C PRO A 47 -10.93 -10.30 -45.01
N VAL A 48 -9.94 -10.07 -44.15
CA VAL A 48 -8.52 -10.26 -44.44
C VAL A 48 -7.93 -11.27 -43.47
N LEU A 49 -7.19 -12.25 -43.99
CA LEU A 49 -6.46 -13.20 -43.17
C LEU A 49 -5.09 -12.63 -42.75
N VAL A 50 -4.90 -12.41 -41.45
CA VAL A 50 -3.64 -11.97 -40.86
C VAL A 50 -2.86 -13.20 -40.39
N THR A 51 -1.92 -13.66 -41.22
CA THR A 51 -1.06 -14.83 -40.93
C THR A 51 0.16 -14.52 -40.07
N SER A 52 0.49 -13.23 -39.92
CA SER A 52 1.54 -12.76 -39.02
C SER A 52 1.22 -11.33 -38.62
N ILE A 53 0.89 -11.14 -37.34
CA ILE A 53 0.55 -9.83 -36.82
C ILE A 53 1.73 -8.87 -36.97
N ASN A 54 2.96 -9.31 -36.68
CA ASN A 54 4.17 -8.49 -36.84
C ASN A 54 4.37 -7.93 -38.26
N ARG A 55 3.98 -8.67 -39.30
CA ARG A 55 4.03 -8.17 -40.69
C ARG A 55 2.88 -7.22 -41.03
N ALA A 56 1.76 -7.35 -40.33
CA ALA A 56 0.57 -6.54 -40.54
C ALA A 56 0.59 -5.23 -39.75
N LEU A 57 1.30 -5.16 -38.61
CA LEU A 57 1.39 -3.98 -37.74
C LEU A 57 1.78 -2.68 -38.48
N PRO A 58 2.81 -2.65 -39.35
CA PRO A 58 3.16 -1.43 -40.07
C PRO A 58 2.08 -0.93 -41.05
N LYS A 59 1.09 -1.77 -41.36
CA LYS A 59 0.01 -1.52 -42.32
C LYS A 59 -1.34 -1.25 -41.65
N ALA A 60 -1.40 -1.41 -40.33
CA ALA A 60 -2.62 -1.30 -39.54
C ALA A 60 -3.06 0.15 -39.25
N GLY A 61 -2.26 1.14 -39.64
CA GLY A 61 -2.50 2.54 -39.29
C GLY A 61 -2.13 2.87 -37.84
N THR A 62 -2.39 4.10 -37.43
CA THR A 62 -2.19 4.65 -36.08
C THR A 62 -3.42 5.40 -35.56
N GLN A 63 -4.39 5.71 -36.41
CA GLN A 63 -5.62 6.44 -36.06
C GLN A 63 -6.80 5.48 -36.04
N GLY A 64 -7.30 5.14 -34.86
CA GLY A 64 -8.33 4.13 -34.62
C GLY A 64 -7.79 2.97 -33.77
N ASN A 65 -8.53 1.86 -33.72
CA ASN A 65 -8.22 0.78 -32.79
C ASN A 65 -7.55 -0.47 -33.38
N LEU A 66 -7.45 -0.57 -34.72
CA LEU A 66 -6.92 -1.77 -35.37
C LEU A 66 -5.49 -2.12 -34.91
N ARG A 67 -4.57 -1.15 -34.94
CA ARG A 67 -3.18 -1.40 -34.55
C ARG A 67 -3.04 -1.80 -33.09
N LYS A 68 -3.68 -1.05 -32.19
CA LYS A 68 -3.68 -1.31 -30.74
C LYS A 68 -4.11 -2.76 -30.44
N ASN A 69 -5.22 -3.20 -31.04
CA ASN A 69 -5.74 -4.55 -30.82
C ASN A 69 -4.83 -5.64 -31.43
N LEU A 70 -4.21 -5.38 -32.59
CA LEU A 70 -3.20 -6.28 -33.13
C LEU A 70 -2.01 -6.42 -32.18
N GLU A 71 -1.50 -5.33 -31.62
CA GLU A 71 -0.40 -5.35 -30.64
C GLU A 71 -0.77 -6.16 -29.40
N ILE A 72 -1.96 -5.95 -28.84
CA ILE A 72 -2.48 -6.69 -27.66
C ILE A 72 -2.61 -8.18 -27.96
N ILE A 73 -3.28 -8.58 -29.05
CA ILE A 73 -3.41 -10.00 -29.41
C ILE A 73 -2.01 -10.60 -29.62
N SER A 74 -1.11 -9.84 -30.25
CA SER A 74 0.27 -10.24 -30.48
C SER A 74 1.15 -10.17 -29.25
N SER A 75 0.71 -9.70 -28.08
CA SER A 75 1.48 -9.84 -26.84
C SER A 75 1.14 -11.16 -26.15
N ILE A 76 -0.12 -11.60 -26.27
CA ILE A 76 -0.66 -12.79 -25.62
C ILE A 76 -0.45 -14.06 -26.45
N THR A 77 -0.85 -14.05 -27.73
CA THR A 77 -0.87 -15.26 -28.58
C THR A 77 -0.53 -14.95 -30.06
N SER A 78 -0.61 -15.95 -30.93
CA SER A 78 -0.46 -15.83 -32.39
C SER A 78 -1.52 -16.69 -33.10
N PRO A 79 -2.80 -16.27 -33.02
CA PRO A 79 -3.92 -17.05 -33.53
C PRO A 79 -4.04 -16.90 -35.05
N THR A 80 -4.86 -17.75 -35.67
CA THR A 80 -5.38 -17.47 -37.02
C THR A 80 -6.38 -16.32 -36.89
N LEU A 81 -5.95 -15.12 -37.31
CA LEU A 81 -6.73 -13.90 -37.14
C LEU A 81 -7.35 -13.45 -38.47
N VAL A 82 -8.65 -13.22 -38.45
CA VAL A 82 -9.38 -12.51 -39.50
C VAL A 82 -9.64 -11.09 -39.04
N VAL A 83 -9.26 -10.11 -39.84
CA VAL A 83 -9.56 -8.69 -39.60
C VAL A 83 -10.57 -8.24 -40.64
N ILE A 84 -11.62 -7.55 -40.17
CA ILE A 84 -12.53 -6.80 -41.03
C ILE A 84 -12.42 -5.35 -40.57
N ARG A 85 -11.84 -4.49 -41.42
CA ARG A 85 -11.77 -3.06 -41.14
C ARG A 85 -13.09 -2.39 -41.51
N ILE A 86 -13.64 -1.55 -40.65
CA ILE A 86 -14.81 -0.71 -40.92
C ILE A 86 -14.42 0.77 -40.93
N LYS A 87 -15.36 1.61 -41.37
CA LYS A 87 -15.22 3.05 -41.20
C LYS A 87 -15.26 3.35 -39.69
N ASP A 88 -14.43 4.29 -39.24
CA ASP A 88 -14.41 4.73 -37.85
C ASP A 88 -15.79 5.23 -37.42
N PRO A 89 -16.43 4.56 -36.43
CA PRO A 89 -17.76 4.94 -35.96
C PRO A 89 -17.75 6.24 -35.14
N SER A 90 -16.58 6.74 -34.72
CA SER A 90 -16.46 7.95 -33.88
C SER A 90 -15.94 9.17 -34.66
N GLU A 91 -15.85 9.10 -36.00
CA GLU A 91 -15.28 10.18 -36.82
C GLU A 91 -16.07 11.50 -36.73
N ASN A 92 -17.39 11.45 -36.48
CA ASN A 92 -18.30 12.61 -36.53
C ASN A 92 -18.70 13.16 -35.14
N GLU A 93 -17.84 13.03 -34.12
CA GLU A 93 -18.08 13.42 -32.71
C GLU A 93 -19.13 12.56 -31.98
N GLU A 94 -20.18 12.09 -32.66
CA GLU A 94 -21.14 11.11 -32.15
C GLU A 94 -20.81 9.69 -32.62
N PHE A 95 -20.97 8.71 -31.72
CA PHE A 95 -20.74 7.30 -32.04
C PHE A 95 -21.85 6.72 -32.95
N GLU A 96 -21.49 6.39 -34.18
CA GLU A 96 -22.41 5.84 -35.19
C GLU A 96 -22.48 4.31 -35.14
N GLN A 97 -23.27 3.76 -34.21
CA GLN A 97 -23.45 2.30 -34.07
C GLN A 97 -23.92 1.58 -35.34
N SER A 98 -24.58 2.29 -36.27
CA SER A 98 -25.04 1.72 -37.55
C SER A 98 -23.90 1.27 -38.46
N LEU A 99 -22.75 1.93 -38.40
CA LEU A 99 -21.54 1.56 -39.15
C LEU A 99 -20.96 0.24 -38.63
N VAL A 100 -21.03 0.03 -37.32
CA VAL A 100 -20.58 -1.19 -36.65
C VAL A 100 -21.52 -2.35 -36.95
N ILE A 101 -22.84 -2.18 -36.76
CA ILE A 101 -23.84 -3.23 -37.05
C ILE A 101 -23.83 -3.60 -38.54
N GLY A 102 -23.72 -2.58 -39.40
CA GLY A 102 -23.64 -2.73 -40.84
C GLY A 102 -24.92 -3.27 -41.49
N THR A 103 -24.89 -3.32 -42.81
CA THR A 103 -26.02 -3.72 -43.65
C THR A 103 -25.52 -4.45 -44.89
N THR A 104 -26.38 -4.67 -45.87
CA THR A 104 -25.98 -4.96 -47.25
C THR A 104 -26.13 -3.67 -48.05
N ASP A 105 -25.03 -3.18 -48.61
CA ASP A 105 -25.04 -1.96 -49.42
C ASP A 105 -25.66 -2.19 -50.81
N GLU A 106 -25.79 -1.13 -51.60
CA GLU A 106 -26.38 -1.16 -52.95
C GLU A 106 -25.63 -2.09 -53.92
N SER A 107 -24.34 -2.35 -53.66
CA SER A 107 -23.53 -3.28 -54.46
C SER A 107 -23.72 -4.75 -54.07
N GLY A 108 -24.52 -5.01 -53.02
CA GLY A 108 -24.70 -6.33 -52.44
C GLY A 108 -23.58 -6.73 -51.46
N LYS A 109 -22.65 -5.81 -51.15
CA LYS A 109 -21.56 -6.07 -50.20
C LYS A 109 -22.09 -5.93 -48.78
N ARG A 110 -21.73 -6.90 -47.93
CA ARG A 110 -22.06 -6.85 -46.50
C ARG A 110 -21.05 -5.98 -45.77
N THR A 111 -21.53 -5.07 -44.94
CA THR A 111 -20.72 -4.12 -44.16
C THR A 111 -20.81 -4.40 -42.67
N GLY A 112 -19.92 -3.79 -41.89
CA GLY A 112 -19.90 -3.92 -40.43
C GLY A 112 -19.84 -5.38 -39.98
N LEU A 113 -20.61 -5.68 -38.94
CA LEU A 113 -20.80 -7.03 -38.42
C LEU A 113 -21.35 -8.00 -39.47
N GLN A 114 -22.18 -7.57 -40.43
CA GLN A 114 -22.71 -8.46 -41.47
C GLN A 114 -21.60 -9.05 -42.36
N ALA A 115 -20.45 -8.38 -42.49
CA ALA A 115 -19.30 -8.87 -43.25
C ALA A 115 -18.72 -10.18 -42.67
N LEU A 116 -18.88 -10.43 -41.36
CA LEU A 116 -18.45 -11.67 -40.69
C LEU A 116 -19.09 -12.92 -41.31
N LEU A 117 -20.29 -12.79 -41.85
CA LEU A 117 -21.01 -13.89 -42.51
C LEU A 117 -20.41 -14.27 -43.87
N THR A 118 -19.50 -13.46 -44.42
CA THR A 118 -18.82 -13.73 -45.70
C THR A 118 -17.43 -14.37 -45.52
N VAL A 119 -16.91 -14.41 -44.29
CA VAL A 119 -15.55 -14.91 -43.98
C VAL A 119 -15.32 -16.31 -44.54
N LYS A 120 -16.28 -17.22 -44.38
CA LYS A 120 -16.16 -18.60 -44.89
C LYS A 120 -16.07 -18.66 -46.42
N SER A 121 -16.87 -17.87 -47.12
CA SER A 121 -16.85 -17.84 -48.59
C SER A 121 -15.62 -17.14 -49.16
N VAL A 122 -15.07 -16.14 -48.44
CA VAL A 122 -13.91 -15.36 -48.89
C VAL A 122 -12.59 -16.04 -48.54
N LEU A 123 -12.45 -16.52 -47.31
CA LEU A 123 -11.17 -17.01 -46.75
C LEU A 123 -11.17 -18.53 -46.50
N GLY A 124 -12.30 -19.22 -46.68
CA GLY A 124 -12.40 -20.67 -46.47
C GLY A 124 -12.45 -21.12 -45.00
N ILE A 125 -12.43 -20.17 -44.05
CA ILE A 125 -12.38 -20.44 -42.60
C ILE A 125 -13.63 -19.90 -41.90
N THR A 126 -14.00 -20.51 -40.77
CA THR A 126 -15.12 -20.05 -39.96
C THR A 126 -14.61 -19.61 -38.59
N PRO A 127 -14.71 -18.31 -38.24
CA PRO A 127 -14.27 -17.83 -36.95
C PRO A 127 -15.12 -18.43 -35.83
N LYS A 128 -14.48 -18.75 -34.71
CA LYS A 128 -15.13 -19.32 -33.52
C LYS A 128 -15.16 -18.36 -32.35
N ILE A 129 -14.26 -17.39 -32.35
CA ILE A 129 -14.22 -16.28 -31.42
C ILE A 129 -14.38 -15.00 -32.25
N ILE A 130 -15.27 -14.11 -31.83
CA ILE A 130 -15.49 -12.83 -32.49
C ILE A 130 -15.32 -11.71 -31.46
N CYS A 131 -14.59 -10.66 -31.81
CA CYS A 131 -14.46 -9.46 -31.00
C CYS A 131 -14.72 -8.21 -31.84
N VAL A 132 -15.22 -7.16 -31.18
CA VAL A 132 -15.61 -5.88 -31.78
C VAL A 132 -15.11 -4.76 -30.85
N PRO A 133 -13.79 -4.71 -30.59
CA PRO A 133 -13.24 -3.83 -29.56
C PRO A 133 -13.68 -2.38 -29.74
N ASP A 134 -13.85 -1.70 -28.62
CA ASP A 134 -14.16 -0.27 -28.51
C ASP A 134 -15.51 0.15 -29.13
N ALA A 135 -16.46 -0.78 -29.30
CA ALA A 135 -17.72 -0.52 -30.02
C ALA A 135 -18.93 -1.31 -29.48
N GLU A 136 -18.80 -1.98 -28.34
CA GLU A 136 -19.78 -2.95 -27.83
C GLU A 136 -20.95 -2.31 -27.06
N THR A 137 -21.63 -1.34 -27.67
CA THR A 137 -22.91 -0.81 -27.18
C THR A 137 -23.95 -1.93 -27.11
N ILE A 138 -25.05 -1.74 -26.37
CA ILE A 138 -26.06 -2.80 -26.18
C ILE A 138 -26.68 -3.26 -27.50
N ASP A 139 -26.89 -2.36 -28.45
CA ASP A 139 -27.43 -2.67 -29.77
C ASP A 139 -26.41 -3.42 -30.64
N VAL A 140 -25.14 -3.01 -30.59
CA VAL A 140 -24.04 -3.72 -31.27
C VAL A 140 -23.89 -5.13 -30.70
N ALA A 141 -23.92 -5.30 -29.38
CA ALA A 141 -23.79 -6.60 -28.74
C ALA A 141 -24.96 -7.54 -29.07
N ASN A 142 -26.19 -7.03 -29.12
CA ASN A 142 -27.34 -7.81 -29.54
C ASN A 142 -27.25 -8.21 -31.03
N ALA A 143 -26.80 -7.31 -31.91
CA ALA A 143 -26.53 -7.63 -33.31
C ALA A 143 -25.41 -8.68 -33.47
N LEU A 144 -24.33 -8.54 -32.69
CA LEU A 144 -23.22 -9.48 -32.65
C LEU A 144 -23.68 -10.86 -32.17
N GLY A 145 -24.49 -10.93 -31.11
CA GLY A 145 -25.04 -12.18 -30.59
C GLY A 145 -25.85 -12.95 -31.64
N ALA A 146 -26.67 -12.23 -32.43
CA ALA A 146 -27.41 -12.82 -33.54
C ALA A 146 -26.49 -13.41 -34.63
N ILE A 147 -25.34 -12.80 -34.88
CA ILE A 147 -24.34 -13.29 -35.85
C ILE A 147 -23.56 -14.48 -35.28
N CYS A 148 -23.10 -14.39 -34.02
CA CYS A 148 -22.45 -15.48 -33.30
C CYS A 148 -23.31 -16.75 -33.33
N LYS A 149 -24.61 -16.61 -33.08
CA LYS A 149 -25.58 -17.72 -33.19
C LYS A 149 -25.63 -18.34 -34.60
N LYS A 150 -25.59 -17.52 -35.67
CA LYS A 150 -25.56 -18.02 -37.07
C LYS A 150 -24.25 -18.75 -37.40
N LEU A 151 -23.12 -18.22 -36.92
CA LEU A 151 -21.78 -18.77 -37.18
C LEU A 151 -21.39 -19.93 -36.25
N ARG A 152 -22.18 -20.16 -35.19
CA ARG A 152 -21.83 -21.04 -34.06
C ARG A 152 -20.47 -20.64 -33.50
N ALA A 153 -20.38 -19.37 -33.14
CA ALA A 153 -19.23 -18.70 -32.53
C ALA A 153 -19.66 -18.08 -31.19
N TYR A 154 -18.68 -17.65 -30.41
CA TYR A 154 -18.87 -16.85 -29.19
C TYR A 154 -18.19 -15.50 -29.35
N ALA A 155 -18.71 -14.49 -28.67
CA ALA A 155 -18.07 -13.19 -28.56
C ALA A 155 -17.78 -12.83 -27.10
N TYR A 156 -16.58 -12.29 -26.90
CA TYR A 156 -16.17 -11.67 -25.66
C TYR A 156 -16.26 -10.17 -25.86
N ILE A 157 -17.00 -9.47 -25.00
CA ILE A 157 -17.21 -8.03 -25.12
C ILE A 157 -17.00 -7.33 -23.79
N THR A 158 -16.55 -6.08 -23.86
CA THR A 158 -16.56 -5.17 -22.72
C THR A 158 -17.80 -4.28 -22.83
N PRO A 159 -18.69 -4.26 -21.83
CA PRO A 159 -19.95 -3.52 -21.93
C PRO A 159 -19.70 -2.01 -21.99
N ARG A 160 -20.32 -1.36 -22.98
CA ARG A 160 -20.21 0.08 -23.24
C ARG A 160 -21.57 0.77 -23.32
N ASP A 161 -21.60 2.07 -23.05
CA ASP A 161 -22.79 2.90 -23.18
C ASP A 161 -23.12 3.23 -24.65
N GLU A 162 -24.04 4.16 -24.89
CA GLU A 162 -24.47 4.57 -26.24
C GLU A 162 -23.40 5.36 -27.01
N ALA A 163 -22.45 5.99 -26.29
CA ALA A 163 -21.30 6.68 -26.87
C ALA A 163 -20.09 5.74 -27.09
N ALA A 164 -20.28 4.43 -26.85
CA ALA A 164 -19.22 3.42 -26.83
C ALA A 164 -18.17 3.63 -25.73
N GLU A 165 -18.52 4.32 -24.64
CA GLU A 165 -17.66 4.47 -23.48
C GLU A 165 -17.85 3.31 -22.50
N VAL A 166 -16.77 2.92 -21.81
CA VAL A 166 -16.79 1.78 -20.87
C VAL A 166 -17.71 2.08 -19.70
N LEU A 167 -18.60 1.14 -19.36
CA LEU A 167 -19.43 1.28 -18.16
C LEU A 167 -18.55 1.17 -16.91
N LEU A 168 -18.60 2.16 -16.01
CA LEU A 168 -17.68 2.21 -14.85
C LEU A 168 -18.23 1.58 -13.57
N THR A 169 -19.52 1.22 -13.53
CA THR A 169 -20.16 0.71 -12.31
C THR A 169 -20.75 -0.68 -12.54
N ALA A 170 -20.69 -1.52 -11.50
CA ALA A 170 -21.32 -2.84 -11.51
C ALA A 170 -22.85 -2.76 -11.73
N GLU A 171 -23.48 -1.68 -11.26
CA GLU A 171 -24.90 -1.40 -11.49
C GLU A 171 -25.20 -1.17 -12.98
N ALA A 172 -24.44 -0.30 -13.65
CA ALA A 172 -24.61 -0.05 -15.08
C ALA A 172 -24.37 -1.32 -15.92
N VAL A 173 -23.37 -2.13 -15.54
CA VAL A 173 -23.09 -3.43 -16.18
C VAL A 173 -24.23 -4.43 -15.95
N THR A 174 -24.86 -4.41 -14.77
CA THR A 174 -26.03 -5.26 -14.48
C THR A 174 -27.20 -4.87 -15.37
N ILE A 175 -27.48 -3.57 -15.50
CA ILE A 175 -28.53 -3.05 -16.42
C ILE A 175 -28.23 -3.43 -17.87
N TYR A 176 -26.97 -3.33 -18.30
CA TYR A 176 -26.55 -3.76 -19.63
C TYR A 176 -26.81 -5.26 -19.83
N ARG A 177 -26.43 -6.10 -18.85
CA ARG A 177 -26.63 -7.55 -18.88
C ARG A 177 -28.11 -7.92 -19.00
N GLU A 178 -28.99 -7.23 -18.29
CA GLU A 178 -30.45 -7.47 -18.37
C GLU A 178 -31.03 -7.20 -19.76
N LYS A 179 -30.39 -6.32 -20.55
CA LYS A 179 -30.80 -5.98 -21.92
C LYS A 179 -30.20 -6.92 -22.98
N LEU A 180 -29.26 -7.80 -22.62
CA LEU A 180 -28.65 -8.75 -23.57
C LEU A 180 -29.60 -9.90 -23.90
N ALA A 181 -29.81 -10.14 -25.19
CA ALA A 181 -30.76 -11.13 -25.69
C ALA A 181 -30.15 -12.49 -26.06
N PHE A 182 -28.81 -12.61 -26.06
CA PHE A 182 -28.10 -13.77 -26.60
C PHE A 182 -27.12 -14.38 -25.58
N ARG A 183 -27.12 -15.71 -25.50
CA ARG A 183 -26.21 -16.49 -24.64
C ARG A 183 -24.82 -16.68 -25.25
N GLU A 184 -24.67 -16.32 -26.53
CA GLU A 184 -23.42 -16.41 -27.28
C GLU A 184 -22.46 -15.23 -26.98
N ILE A 185 -22.86 -14.33 -26.07
CA ILE A 185 -22.09 -13.19 -25.59
C ILE A 185 -21.59 -13.46 -24.18
N GLU A 186 -20.30 -13.24 -23.96
CA GLU A 186 -19.66 -13.28 -22.65
C GLU A 186 -19.13 -11.87 -22.30
N LEU A 187 -19.52 -11.37 -21.13
CA LEU A 187 -19.13 -10.05 -20.66
C LEU A 187 -17.79 -10.13 -19.91
N ILE A 188 -16.86 -9.24 -20.26
CA ILE A 188 -15.60 -9.03 -19.54
C ILE A 188 -15.63 -7.61 -18.96
N TRP A 189 -15.70 -7.52 -17.63
CA TRP A 189 -15.69 -6.26 -16.89
C TRP A 189 -15.03 -6.44 -15.51
N PRO A 190 -14.19 -5.51 -15.04
CA PRO A 190 -13.74 -4.27 -15.72
C PRO A 190 -12.81 -4.56 -16.91
N GLU A 191 -12.58 -3.56 -17.78
CA GLU A 191 -11.62 -3.66 -18.88
C GLU A 191 -10.18 -3.74 -18.35
N TRP A 192 -9.33 -4.53 -19.01
CA TRP A 192 -7.93 -4.68 -18.60
C TRP A 192 -7.14 -3.42 -18.94
N THR A 193 -6.60 -2.75 -17.93
CA THR A 193 -5.64 -1.65 -18.12
C THR A 193 -4.29 -2.23 -18.52
N SER A 194 -4.04 -2.38 -19.82
CA SER A 194 -2.74 -2.86 -20.30
C SER A 194 -1.67 -1.80 -20.05
N GLY A 195 -0.83 -2.00 -19.02
CA GLY A 195 0.38 -1.21 -18.75
C GLY A 195 1.48 -1.43 -19.81
N ASN A 196 1.23 -1.03 -21.07
CA ASN A 196 2.18 -1.21 -22.18
C ASN A 196 2.88 0.12 -22.53
N VAL A 197 4.19 0.15 -22.28
CA VAL A 197 5.09 1.32 -22.26
C VAL A 197 5.53 1.83 -23.65
N PHE A 198 4.78 1.60 -24.73
CA PHE A 198 5.30 1.86 -26.10
C PHE A 198 4.39 2.61 -27.10
N LEU A 199 3.26 3.19 -26.68
CA LEU A 199 2.56 4.18 -27.49
C LEU A 199 2.57 5.53 -26.78
N GLY A 200 3.47 6.39 -27.24
CA GLY A 200 3.44 7.83 -26.96
C GLY A 200 2.29 8.48 -27.72
N THR A 201 1.08 8.32 -27.20
CA THR A 201 0.02 9.33 -27.19
C THR A 201 -0.61 9.21 -25.82
N GLU A 202 -0.73 10.36 -25.16
CA GLU A 202 -0.96 10.54 -23.73
C GLU A 202 -1.85 9.48 -23.11
N TYR A 203 -1.34 8.91 -22.02
CA TYR A 203 -2.13 8.46 -20.90
C TYR A 203 -3.20 9.54 -20.68
N GLU A 204 -4.44 9.35 -21.13
CA GLU A 204 -5.57 9.98 -20.47
C GLU A 204 -5.43 9.48 -19.04
N PRO A 205 -5.00 10.32 -18.07
CA PRO A 205 -5.05 9.86 -16.71
C PRO A 205 -6.48 9.42 -16.48
N ALA A 206 -6.68 8.27 -15.84
CA ALA A 206 -7.86 8.14 -15.01
C ALA A 206 -7.83 9.39 -14.12
N TYR A 207 -8.65 10.39 -14.46
CA TYR A 207 -8.79 11.57 -13.62
C TYR A 207 -9.24 11.02 -12.29
N LYS A 208 -8.30 11.01 -11.34
CA LYS A 208 -8.55 10.43 -10.02
C LYS A 208 -9.73 11.20 -9.47
N SER A 209 -10.75 10.45 -9.03
CA SER A 209 -12.01 11.05 -8.62
C SER A 209 -12.50 10.55 -7.28
N MET A 210 -12.99 11.49 -6.48
CA MET A 210 -13.82 11.21 -5.30
C MET A 210 -15.24 11.66 -5.61
N ILE A 211 -16.23 10.83 -5.24
CA ILE A 211 -17.64 11.15 -5.43
C ILE A 211 -18.33 11.19 -4.06
N MET A 212 -18.93 12.32 -3.74
CA MET A 212 -19.67 12.55 -2.51
C MET A 212 -21.13 12.89 -2.81
N LEU A 213 -22.04 12.40 -1.98
CA LEU A 213 -23.47 12.68 -2.04
C LEU A 213 -23.80 13.82 -1.08
N VAL A 214 -24.38 14.88 -1.62
CA VAL A 214 -24.88 16.02 -0.85
C VAL A 214 -26.20 15.66 -0.16
N SER A 215 -26.36 16.09 1.08
CA SER A 215 -27.62 15.96 1.81
C SER A 215 -28.73 16.78 1.17
N GLU A 216 -29.94 16.22 1.10
CA GLU A 216 -31.13 16.94 0.62
C GLU A 216 -31.48 18.19 1.46
N GLU A 217 -30.96 18.28 2.70
CA GLU A 217 -31.16 19.43 3.59
C GLU A 217 -30.07 20.49 3.44
N ALA A 218 -28.97 20.19 2.75
CA ALA A 218 -27.82 21.07 2.60
C ALA A 218 -28.19 22.29 1.74
N GLY A 219 -28.09 23.48 2.34
CA GLY A 219 -28.11 24.75 1.60
C GLY A 219 -26.72 25.12 1.05
N TYR A 220 -25.67 24.52 1.58
CA TYR A 220 -24.30 24.73 1.16
C TYR A 220 -23.45 23.49 1.48
N VAL A 221 -22.31 23.35 0.81
CA VAL A 221 -21.26 22.37 1.13
C VAL A 221 -19.94 23.11 1.30
N THR A 222 -19.16 22.72 2.31
CA THR A 222 -17.80 23.23 2.53
C THR A 222 -16.82 22.06 2.50
N LEU A 223 -15.76 22.20 1.71
CA LEU A 223 -14.66 21.25 1.58
C LEU A 223 -13.34 21.95 1.91
N ALA A 224 -12.50 21.32 2.73
CA ALA A 224 -11.12 21.75 2.93
C ALA A 224 -10.21 20.79 2.15
N ILE A 225 -9.65 21.27 1.04
CA ILE A 225 -8.91 20.45 0.08
C ILE A 225 -7.48 20.92 -0.11
N GLY A 226 -6.58 19.99 -0.42
CA GLY A 226 -5.19 20.21 -0.77
C GLY A 226 -4.65 19.05 -1.62
N GLY A 227 -3.40 19.17 -2.07
CA GLY A 227 -2.77 18.15 -2.94
C GLY A 227 -2.77 18.48 -4.43
N GLY A 228 -2.96 19.75 -4.81
CA GLY A 228 -2.81 20.23 -6.19
C GLY A 228 -4.11 20.78 -6.80
N PRO A 229 -4.09 21.20 -8.07
CA PRO A 229 -5.27 21.75 -8.72
C PRO A 229 -6.32 20.64 -8.95
N LEU A 230 -7.44 20.77 -8.26
CA LEU A 230 -8.60 19.90 -8.33
C LEU A 230 -9.75 20.64 -9.01
N GLN A 231 -10.45 19.95 -9.89
CA GLN A 231 -11.71 20.40 -10.45
C GLN A 231 -12.86 19.80 -9.64
N ILE A 232 -13.76 20.64 -9.15
CA ILE A 232 -14.94 20.24 -8.39
C ILE A 232 -16.18 20.54 -9.21
N SER A 233 -16.93 19.50 -9.56
CA SER A 233 -18.27 19.60 -10.13
C SER A 233 -19.30 19.47 -9.02
N TRP A 234 -20.07 20.52 -8.76
CA TRP A 234 -20.97 20.61 -7.61
C TRP A 234 -22.34 19.91 -7.80
N GLY A 235 -22.58 19.32 -8.97
CA GLY A 235 -23.79 18.58 -9.29
C GLY A 235 -25.01 19.43 -9.64
N ASP A 236 -24.88 20.76 -9.68
CA ASP A 236 -25.91 21.71 -10.13
C ASP A 236 -25.51 22.45 -11.43
N GLY A 237 -24.43 21.99 -12.07
CA GLY A 237 -23.84 22.61 -13.26
C GLY A 237 -22.71 23.59 -12.96
N ALA A 238 -22.49 23.96 -11.70
CA ALA A 238 -21.31 24.74 -11.31
C ALA A 238 -20.05 23.87 -11.25
N VAL A 239 -18.95 24.41 -11.76
CA VAL A 239 -17.62 23.81 -11.73
C VAL A 239 -16.63 24.83 -11.20
N GLU A 240 -15.77 24.43 -10.28
CA GLU A 240 -14.72 25.26 -9.69
C GLU A 240 -13.36 24.55 -9.75
N VAL A 241 -12.28 25.30 -9.93
CA VAL A 241 -10.92 24.78 -9.86
C VAL A 241 -10.26 25.34 -8.61
N VAL A 242 -9.79 24.47 -7.72
CA VAL A 242 -9.22 24.82 -6.43
C VAL A 242 -7.86 24.15 -6.27
N THR A 243 -6.86 24.88 -5.78
CA THR A 243 -5.50 24.36 -5.61
C THR A 243 -5.22 23.92 -4.17
N GLU A 244 -5.67 24.70 -3.19
CA GLU A 244 -5.62 24.39 -1.77
C GLU A 244 -6.56 25.34 -0.99
N GLY A 245 -7.02 24.90 0.17
CA GLY A 245 -7.79 25.72 1.12
C GLY A 245 -9.24 25.27 1.29
N TYR A 246 -10.04 26.17 1.89
CA TYR A 246 -11.47 25.96 2.11
C TYR A 246 -12.26 26.50 0.93
N VAL A 247 -13.14 25.67 0.38
CA VAL A 247 -14.11 26.05 -0.66
C VAL A 247 -15.52 25.80 -0.16
N THR A 248 -16.41 26.77 -0.36
CA THR A 248 -17.82 26.69 0.03
C THR A 248 -18.70 26.99 -1.17
N HIS A 249 -19.61 26.07 -1.48
CA HIS A 249 -20.60 26.23 -2.54
C HIS A 249 -22.00 26.31 -1.95
N GLU A 250 -22.77 27.32 -2.35
CA GLU A 250 -24.16 27.52 -1.92
C GLU A 250 -25.13 27.04 -3.02
N TYR A 251 -26.12 26.25 -2.64
CA TYR A 251 -27.12 25.72 -3.57
C TYR A 251 -28.38 26.59 -3.61
N ALA A 252 -28.80 26.98 -4.82
CA ALA A 252 -30.04 27.73 -5.03
C ALA A 252 -31.31 26.95 -4.65
N SER A 253 -31.24 25.61 -4.69
CA SER A 253 -32.30 24.72 -4.26
C SER A 253 -31.73 23.51 -3.54
N ARG A 254 -32.40 23.12 -2.45
CA ARG A 254 -32.05 21.97 -1.63
C ARG A 254 -32.50 20.69 -2.32
N ALA A 255 -31.54 19.85 -2.69
CA ALA A 255 -31.75 18.58 -3.37
C ALA A 255 -30.51 17.69 -3.20
N GLU A 256 -30.68 16.37 -3.26
CA GLU A 256 -29.55 15.45 -3.37
C GLU A 256 -28.84 15.63 -4.70
N ARG A 257 -27.51 15.68 -4.64
CA ARG A 257 -26.63 15.83 -5.81
C ARG A 257 -25.31 15.13 -5.54
N ASN A 258 -24.63 14.72 -6.62
CA ASN A 258 -23.26 14.23 -6.52
C ASN A 258 -22.29 15.39 -6.71
N ILE A 259 -21.36 15.54 -5.77
CA ILE A 259 -20.14 16.30 -5.96
C ILE A 259 -19.09 15.35 -6.51
N ILE A 260 -18.46 15.74 -7.61
CA ILE A 260 -17.36 15.02 -8.24
C ILE A 260 -16.11 15.88 -8.09
N ILE A 261 -15.09 15.37 -7.40
CA ILE A 261 -13.78 16.00 -7.28
C ILE A 261 -12.84 15.22 -8.19
N GLU A 262 -12.24 15.89 -9.16
CA GLU A 262 -11.33 15.30 -10.14
C GLU A 262 -9.97 16.00 -10.09
N SER A 263 -8.89 15.24 -10.26
CA SER A 263 -7.59 15.85 -10.52
C SER A 263 -7.60 16.58 -11.86
N SER A 264 -6.96 17.74 -11.97
CA SER A 264 -6.77 18.41 -13.26
C SER A 264 -5.42 18.08 -13.93
N GLU A 265 -4.56 17.27 -13.29
CA GLU A 265 -3.22 16.93 -13.80
C GLU A 265 -2.87 15.42 -13.62
N PRO A 266 -2.29 14.76 -14.64
CA PRO A 266 -1.82 13.37 -14.55
C PRO A 266 -0.64 13.20 -13.58
N GLY A 267 -0.91 12.60 -12.42
CA GLY A 267 0.05 12.46 -11.32
C GLY A 267 0.16 13.79 -10.58
N ILE A 268 -0.05 13.83 -9.27
CA ILE A 268 1.04 13.96 -8.30
C ILE A 268 0.35 14.08 -6.91
N GLN A 269 0.75 13.25 -5.95
CA GLN A 269 0.31 13.21 -4.53
C GLN A 269 -1.11 12.68 -4.18
N PRO A 270 -1.29 12.09 -2.98
CA PRO A 270 -2.61 11.84 -2.40
C PRO A 270 -3.42 13.12 -2.26
N MET A 271 -4.76 13.00 -2.34
CA MET A 271 -5.64 14.10 -2.00
C MET A 271 -5.56 14.39 -0.49
N GLN A 272 -5.48 15.65 -0.10
CA GLN A 272 -5.64 16.06 1.29
C GLN A 272 -7.06 16.59 1.47
N LEU A 273 -7.95 15.82 2.10
CA LEU A 273 -9.33 16.24 2.35
C LEU A 273 -9.55 16.53 3.83
N GLY A 274 -9.06 17.67 4.29
CA GLY A 274 -9.07 18.03 5.70
C GLY A 274 -10.46 18.06 6.33
N THR A 275 -11.51 18.50 5.64
CA THR A 275 -12.87 18.63 6.21
C THR A 275 -13.96 18.58 5.15
N ALA A 276 -15.09 17.94 5.43
CA ALA A 276 -16.31 18.04 4.63
C ALA A 276 -17.57 18.32 5.49
N VAL A 277 -18.46 19.19 5.00
CA VAL A 277 -19.76 19.52 5.63
C VAL A 277 -20.87 19.44 4.58
N GLY A 278 -22.08 18.98 4.96
CA GLY A 278 -23.21 18.88 4.04
C GLY A 278 -23.30 17.57 3.27
N ILE A 279 -22.48 16.58 3.63
CA ILE A 279 -22.37 15.28 2.96
C ILE A 279 -23.30 14.25 3.62
N LYS A 280 -24.13 13.59 2.81
CA LYS A 280 -24.99 12.46 3.19
C LYS A 280 -24.31 11.11 2.96
N GLY A 281 -23.39 11.03 2.00
CA GLY A 281 -22.66 9.79 1.74
C GLY A 281 -21.38 9.98 0.95
N ILE A 282 -20.50 8.99 1.04
CA ILE A 282 -19.34 8.85 0.17
C ILE A 282 -19.65 7.71 -0.79
N LEU A 283 -19.61 7.97 -2.08
CA LEU A 283 -20.00 7.00 -3.12
C LEU A 283 -18.78 6.35 -3.78
N LYS A 284 -17.65 7.06 -3.81
CA LYS A 284 -16.36 6.57 -4.32
C LYS A 284 -15.21 7.26 -3.60
N TRP A 285 -14.23 6.50 -3.11
CA TRP A 285 -13.00 7.03 -2.53
C TRP A 285 -12.02 7.52 -3.60
N TRP A 286 -11.05 8.35 -3.20
CA TRP A 286 -9.91 8.68 -4.05
C TRP A 286 -9.05 7.44 -4.33
N GLU A 287 -8.75 7.18 -5.60
CA GLU A 287 -8.16 5.91 -6.06
C GLU A 287 -6.76 5.63 -5.52
N ASP A 288 -5.97 6.69 -5.33
CA ASP A 288 -4.65 6.57 -4.72
C ASP A 288 -4.71 6.65 -3.20
N GLY A 289 -5.83 7.11 -2.63
CA GLY A 289 -5.97 7.39 -1.22
C GLY A 289 -5.89 8.87 -0.85
N TYR A 290 -6.18 9.17 0.40
CA TYR A 290 -6.13 10.53 0.93
C TYR A 290 -5.45 10.53 2.31
N GLU A 291 -4.78 11.63 2.63
CA GLU A 291 -4.00 11.75 3.88
C GLU A 291 -4.89 11.98 5.10
N VAL A 292 -5.96 12.76 4.92
CA VAL A 292 -6.89 13.12 5.98
C VAL A 292 -8.28 13.16 5.35
N LEU A 293 -9.25 12.52 6.00
CA LEU A 293 -10.67 12.87 5.91
C LEU A 293 -11.14 13.10 7.34
N ARG A 294 -11.48 14.35 7.66
CA ARG A 294 -12.10 14.69 8.94
C ARG A 294 -13.49 15.24 8.69
N PHE A 295 -14.37 15.02 9.64
CA PHE A 295 -15.56 15.85 9.79
C PHE A 295 -15.30 16.76 11.01
N ILE A 296 -15.36 18.09 10.87
CA ILE A 296 -15.03 19.03 11.95
C ILE A 296 -16.17 19.14 12.97
N ASP A 297 -15.76 19.31 14.22
CA ASP A 297 -16.58 19.76 15.35
C ASP A 297 -16.70 21.30 15.27
N SER A 298 -17.78 21.79 14.67
CA SER A 298 -18.10 23.23 14.58
C SER A 298 -19.56 23.43 14.95
N GLU A 299 -19.88 24.54 15.61
CA GLU A 299 -21.19 24.88 16.22
C GLU A 299 -22.42 24.79 15.28
N GLU A 300 -22.25 24.52 13.97
CA GLU A 300 -23.32 24.25 12.99
C GLU A 300 -23.56 22.73 12.79
N ASP A 301 -23.82 22.03 13.90
CA ASP A 301 -23.92 20.56 14.03
C ASP A 301 -24.89 19.82 13.08
N MET A 302 -25.85 20.51 12.44
CA MET A 302 -27.00 19.85 11.81
C MET A 302 -26.71 19.04 10.53
N LEU A 303 -25.62 19.35 9.81
CA LEU A 303 -25.37 18.79 8.48
C LEU A 303 -24.33 17.66 8.46
N ARG A 304 -23.42 17.58 9.44
CA ARG A 304 -22.47 16.47 9.58
C ARG A 304 -23.16 15.16 9.96
N ASP A 305 -24.23 15.28 10.75
CA ASP A 305 -25.09 14.18 11.17
C ASP A 305 -25.81 13.50 10.01
N LYS A 306 -25.62 13.90 8.76
CA LYS A 306 -26.32 13.29 7.63
C LYS A 306 -25.53 12.18 6.96
N LEU A 307 -24.25 11.98 7.31
CA LEU A 307 -23.44 10.90 6.75
C LEU A 307 -24.01 9.54 7.16
N VAL A 308 -24.64 8.85 6.21
CA VAL A 308 -25.33 7.57 6.42
C VAL A 308 -24.81 6.46 5.51
N LYS A 309 -24.01 6.81 4.48
CA LYS A 309 -23.58 5.85 3.46
C LYS A 309 -22.11 5.98 3.08
N VAL A 310 -21.43 4.86 2.90
CA VAL A 310 -20.04 4.78 2.41
C VAL A 310 -19.87 3.66 1.37
N PRO A 311 -18.77 3.65 0.59
CA PRO A 311 -18.47 2.55 -0.33
C PRO A 311 -18.19 1.24 0.42
N SER A 312 -18.34 0.12 -0.29
CA SER A 312 -18.09 -1.23 0.25
C SER A 312 -16.60 -1.50 0.52
N ASP A 313 -15.72 -0.83 -0.22
CA ASP A 313 -14.29 -0.87 -0.04
C ASP A 313 -13.84 0.17 1.00
N ALA A 314 -12.82 -0.20 1.77
CA ALA A 314 -12.19 0.72 2.71
C ALA A 314 -11.36 1.77 1.94
N PRO A 315 -11.29 3.02 2.41
CA PRO A 315 -10.40 4.00 1.81
C PRO A 315 -8.94 3.54 1.89
N LYS A 316 -8.17 3.79 0.83
CA LYS A 316 -6.70 3.71 0.93
C LYS A 316 -6.24 4.90 1.76
N VAL A 317 -5.90 4.66 3.02
CA VAL A 317 -5.32 5.71 3.86
C VAL A 317 -3.80 5.67 3.68
N PHE A 318 -3.21 6.80 3.27
CA PHE A 318 -1.76 6.94 3.37
C PHE A 318 -1.38 7.18 4.83
N PRO A 319 -0.44 6.40 5.40
CA PRO A 319 0.07 6.73 6.71
C PRO A 319 0.73 8.10 6.64
N LEU A 320 0.17 9.07 7.35
CA LEU A 320 0.84 10.34 7.59
C LEU A 320 2.21 10.05 8.20
N GLU A 321 3.27 10.51 7.54
CA GLU A 321 4.67 10.43 8.02
C GLU A 321 4.88 11.16 9.38
N ARG A 322 3.83 11.72 9.99
CA ARG A 322 3.87 12.54 11.21
C ARG A 322 3.00 12.06 12.37
N GLY A 323 2.55 10.81 12.37
CA GLY A 323 2.00 10.17 13.58
C GLY A 323 0.66 10.71 14.11
N GLU A 324 -0.04 11.57 13.36
CA GLU A 324 -1.40 12.01 13.66
C GLU A 324 -2.36 11.28 12.72
N PHE A 325 -3.09 10.27 13.19
CA PHE A 325 -4.25 9.75 12.45
C PHE A 325 -5.48 10.58 12.81
N SER A 326 -6.28 10.98 11.82
CA SER A 326 -7.55 11.68 12.04
C SER A 326 -8.71 10.68 11.97
N PRO A 327 -9.62 10.66 12.96
CA PRO A 327 -10.75 9.73 12.96
C PRO A 327 -11.74 10.03 11.83
N ILE A 328 -12.06 9.02 11.01
CA ILE A 328 -12.88 9.16 9.81
C ILE A 328 -14.36 9.38 10.16
N PHE A 329 -14.90 8.72 11.19
CA PHE A 329 -16.34 8.79 11.54
C PHE A 329 -16.61 9.34 12.93
N ALA A 330 -15.65 10.01 13.56
CA ALA A 330 -15.90 10.72 14.81
C ALA A 330 -17.14 11.61 14.63
N ALA A 331 -18.00 11.69 15.64
CA ALA A 331 -19.23 12.50 15.73
C ALA A 331 -20.15 12.47 14.49
N CYS A 332 -20.05 11.49 13.60
CA CYS A 332 -21.04 11.23 12.57
C CYS A 332 -22.23 10.51 13.22
N THR A 333 -23.19 11.22 13.78
CA THR A 333 -24.19 10.58 14.66
C THR A 333 -25.14 9.61 13.97
N GLN A 334 -25.32 9.69 12.65
CA GLN A 334 -26.20 8.80 11.88
C GLN A 334 -25.47 7.71 11.08
N ILE A 335 -24.13 7.65 11.11
CA ILE A 335 -23.41 6.61 10.39
C ILE A 335 -23.71 5.24 11.02
N ASN A 336 -24.20 4.31 10.22
CA ASN A 336 -24.42 2.92 10.61
C ASN A 336 -24.49 1.99 9.37
N ASP A 337 -23.68 2.29 8.36
CA ASP A 337 -23.71 1.59 7.08
C ASP A 337 -23.07 0.19 7.22
N PRO A 338 -23.75 -0.91 6.89
CA PRO A 338 -23.21 -2.27 6.95
C PRO A 338 -21.99 -2.50 6.03
N ASN A 339 -21.78 -1.66 5.03
CA ASN A 339 -20.56 -1.71 4.20
C ASN A 339 -19.27 -1.60 5.02
N ILE A 340 -19.33 -0.94 6.18
CA ILE A 340 -18.18 -0.76 7.07
C ILE A 340 -17.68 -2.11 7.62
N SER A 341 -18.57 -3.08 7.85
CA SER A 341 -18.21 -4.42 8.34
C SER A 341 -17.32 -5.21 7.37
N SER A 342 -17.41 -4.93 6.06
CA SER A 342 -16.62 -5.62 5.02
C SER A 342 -15.28 -4.95 4.70
N TRP A 343 -14.92 -3.88 5.39
CA TRP A 343 -13.69 -3.15 5.12
C TRP A 343 -12.42 -3.96 5.44
N ASP A 344 -11.48 -3.99 4.49
CA ASP A 344 -10.13 -4.47 4.74
C ASP A 344 -9.29 -3.36 5.40
N VAL A 345 -9.22 -3.41 6.73
CA VAL A 345 -8.41 -2.50 7.56
C VAL A 345 -7.05 -3.10 7.96
N SER A 346 -6.66 -4.24 7.38
CA SER A 346 -5.45 -5.00 7.76
C SER A 346 -4.14 -4.22 7.66
N LYS A 347 -4.13 -3.17 6.83
CA LYS A 347 -2.97 -2.30 6.61
C LYS A 347 -2.98 -1.03 7.46
N TRP A 348 -4.06 -0.75 8.17
CA TRP A 348 -4.23 0.50 8.90
C TRP A 348 -3.46 0.45 10.22
N PRO A 349 -2.52 1.39 10.47
CA PRO A 349 -1.64 1.33 11.63
C PRO A 349 -2.28 1.84 12.93
N ASN A 350 -3.40 2.56 12.84
CA ASN A 350 -4.10 3.15 13.98
C ASN A 350 -5.59 3.32 13.65
N LEU A 351 -6.47 3.07 14.62
CA LEU A 351 -7.93 3.18 14.52
C LEU A 351 -8.51 4.08 15.64
N GLY A 352 -7.69 4.88 16.33
CA GLY A 352 -8.09 5.76 17.42
C GLY A 352 -9.22 6.73 17.04
N GLY A 353 -10.22 6.86 17.92
CA GLY A 353 -11.34 7.78 17.71
C GLY A 353 -12.28 7.45 16.55
N MET A 354 -12.09 6.35 15.83
CA MET A 354 -12.73 6.06 14.53
C MET A 354 -14.24 6.33 14.52
N PHE A 355 -14.94 5.88 15.55
CA PHE A 355 -16.39 6.00 15.76
C PHE A 355 -16.73 6.78 17.05
N GLY A 356 -15.79 7.56 17.59
CA GLY A 356 -16.02 8.35 18.80
C GLY A 356 -17.13 9.39 18.58
N GLY A 357 -18.25 9.26 19.28
CA GLY A 357 -19.45 10.11 19.14
C GLY A 357 -20.40 9.68 18.03
N ALA A 358 -20.18 8.54 17.36
CA ALA A 358 -21.08 8.01 16.34
C ALA A 358 -22.32 7.37 16.97
N ALA A 359 -23.28 8.20 17.39
CA ALA A 359 -24.41 7.82 18.25
C ALA A 359 -25.36 6.73 17.69
N SER A 360 -25.31 6.43 16.40
CA SER A 360 -26.10 5.36 15.77
C SER A 360 -25.29 4.13 15.36
N PHE A 361 -23.96 4.17 15.49
CA PHE A 361 -23.09 3.13 14.94
C PHE A 361 -23.06 1.88 15.84
N ASP A 362 -23.49 0.73 15.32
CA ASP A 362 -23.49 -0.58 16.00
C ASP A 362 -23.33 -1.74 14.98
N GLN A 363 -22.53 -1.52 13.93
CA GLN A 363 -22.25 -2.59 12.96
C GLN A 363 -21.30 -3.64 13.55
N ASP A 364 -21.47 -4.89 13.15
CA ASP A 364 -20.60 -5.99 13.56
C ASP A 364 -19.23 -5.87 12.86
N LEU A 365 -18.20 -5.57 13.63
CA LEU A 365 -16.80 -5.44 13.19
C LEU A 365 -15.96 -6.65 13.60
N SER A 366 -16.57 -7.72 14.12
CA SER A 366 -15.86 -8.91 14.58
C SER A 366 -15.11 -9.62 13.45
N SER A 367 -15.44 -9.37 12.18
CA SER A 367 -14.72 -9.88 11.00
C SER A 367 -13.52 -9.05 10.57
N TRP A 368 -13.26 -7.90 11.19
CA TRP A 368 -12.15 -7.04 10.80
C TRP A 368 -10.79 -7.69 11.10
N CYS A 369 -9.89 -7.64 10.11
CA CYS A 369 -8.49 -8.01 10.30
C CYS A 369 -7.73 -6.84 10.93
N VAL A 370 -7.52 -6.91 12.26
CA VAL A 370 -6.86 -5.89 13.07
C VAL A 370 -5.60 -6.45 13.76
N ALA A 371 -4.90 -7.39 13.13
CA ALA A 371 -3.68 -7.99 13.67
C ALA A 371 -2.58 -6.98 14.03
N LYS A 372 -2.55 -5.81 13.38
CA LYS A 372 -1.60 -4.73 13.67
C LYS A 372 -2.01 -3.83 14.85
N VAL A 373 -3.25 -3.92 15.31
CA VAL A 373 -3.82 -3.11 16.40
C VAL A 373 -4.08 -4.02 17.60
N LEU A 374 -3.07 -4.11 18.48
CA LEU A 374 -3.00 -5.13 19.52
C LEU A 374 -3.97 -4.93 20.71
N SER A 375 -4.48 -3.72 20.87
CA SER A 375 -5.45 -3.39 21.92
C SER A 375 -6.42 -2.35 21.39
N GLU A 376 -7.56 -2.22 22.05
CA GLU A 376 -8.54 -1.19 21.70
C GLU A 376 -7.87 0.19 21.63
N PRO A 377 -7.95 0.87 20.47
CA PRO A 377 -7.45 2.22 20.32
C PRO A 377 -8.18 3.20 21.22
N ASP A 378 -7.46 4.20 21.73
CA ASP A 378 -8.06 5.27 22.53
C ASP A 378 -9.24 5.92 21.79
N GLY A 379 -10.39 5.97 22.46
CA GLY A 379 -11.59 6.61 21.94
C GLY A 379 -12.27 5.90 20.77
N PHE A 380 -11.88 4.65 20.42
CA PHE A 380 -12.34 3.93 19.22
C PHE A 380 -13.84 4.11 18.92
N ALA A 381 -14.70 3.86 19.90
CA ALA A 381 -16.16 3.98 19.76
C ALA A 381 -16.83 4.65 20.98
N VAL A 382 -16.12 5.57 21.66
CA VAL A 382 -16.69 6.27 22.85
C VAL A 382 -17.94 7.04 22.44
N GLY A 383 -19.09 6.77 23.07
CA GLY A 383 -20.36 7.43 22.75
C GLY A 383 -21.11 6.85 21.55
N SER A 384 -20.62 5.75 20.97
CA SER A 384 -21.37 4.91 20.03
C SER A 384 -22.11 3.78 20.79
N PRO A 385 -23.25 3.28 20.28
CA PRO A 385 -23.96 2.13 20.83
C PRO A 385 -23.31 0.78 20.49
N LEU A 386 -22.12 0.75 19.91
CA LEU A 386 -21.40 -0.46 19.51
C LEU A 386 -21.24 -1.42 20.68
N GLN A 387 -21.83 -2.61 20.54
CA GLN A 387 -21.76 -3.65 21.58
C GLN A 387 -20.38 -4.31 21.64
N PRO A 388 -19.91 -4.78 22.82
CA PRO A 388 -18.65 -5.51 22.96
C PRO A 388 -18.49 -6.72 22.03
N GLU A 389 -19.57 -7.45 21.76
CA GLU A 389 -19.60 -8.58 20.82
C GLU A 389 -19.42 -8.19 19.34
N HIS A 390 -19.73 -6.94 19.00
CA HIS A 390 -19.58 -6.37 17.66
C HIS A 390 -18.24 -5.65 17.49
N MET A 391 -17.41 -5.57 18.53
CA MET A 391 -16.08 -4.96 18.43
C MET A 391 -15.11 -5.86 17.64
N PRO A 392 -14.09 -5.27 16.98
CA PRO A 392 -12.99 -6.04 16.44
C PRO A 392 -12.30 -6.87 17.52
N ILE A 393 -11.86 -8.07 17.16
CA ILE A 393 -11.03 -8.89 18.04
C ILE A 393 -9.58 -8.39 17.89
N TRP A 394 -9.21 -7.42 18.72
CA TRP A 394 -7.91 -6.75 18.69
C TRP A 394 -6.74 -7.73 18.64
N GLY A 395 -5.77 -7.46 17.76
CA GLY A 395 -4.62 -8.32 17.54
C GLY A 395 -4.90 -9.60 16.74
N THR A 396 -6.06 -9.73 16.10
CA THR A 396 -6.41 -10.92 15.30
C THR A 396 -6.96 -10.59 13.90
N CYS A 397 -7.10 -11.61 13.05
CA CYS A 397 -7.77 -11.53 11.76
C CYS A 397 -8.80 -12.66 11.61
N PRO A 398 -10.05 -12.42 12.04
CA PRO A 398 -11.11 -13.43 11.99
C PRO A 398 -11.57 -13.71 10.55
N GLY A 399 -11.86 -14.96 10.21
CA GLY A 399 -12.35 -15.36 8.88
C GLY A 399 -11.32 -15.97 7.94
N SER A 400 -10.05 -16.08 8.35
CA SER A 400 -9.10 -17.00 7.70
C SER A 400 -9.31 -18.42 8.26
N ASP A 401 -10.16 -19.23 7.64
CA ASP A 401 -10.11 -20.67 7.88
C ASP A 401 -8.72 -21.19 7.42
N PRO A 402 -8.07 -22.08 8.19
CA PRO A 402 -6.72 -22.53 7.92
C PRO A 402 -6.75 -23.63 6.85
N GLU A 403 -6.57 -23.29 5.58
CA GLU A 403 -5.74 -24.18 4.77
C GLU A 403 -4.32 -24.12 5.35
N PRO A 404 -3.61 -25.25 5.51
CA PRO A 404 -2.22 -25.21 5.87
C PRO A 404 -1.46 -24.67 4.66
N GLU A 405 -1.45 -23.35 4.50
CA GLU A 405 -0.32 -22.73 3.85
C GLU A 405 0.92 -23.17 4.64
N PRO A 406 2.01 -23.59 3.96
CA PRO A 406 3.25 -23.88 4.65
C PRO A 406 3.55 -22.68 5.55
N GLU A 407 3.97 -22.92 6.79
CA GLU A 407 4.51 -21.85 7.65
C GLU A 407 5.30 -20.92 6.74
N PRO A 408 5.00 -19.61 6.69
CA PRO A 408 5.82 -18.73 5.88
C PRO A 408 7.23 -19.02 6.33
N GLU A 409 8.06 -19.54 5.41
CA GLU A 409 9.48 -19.70 5.68
C GLU A 409 9.89 -18.36 6.28
N PRO A 410 10.52 -18.34 7.46
CA PRO A 410 10.85 -17.09 8.13
C PRO A 410 11.44 -16.20 7.05
N GLU A 411 10.81 -15.03 6.82
CA GLU A 411 11.27 -14.09 5.80
C GLU A 411 12.79 -14.08 5.90
N PRO A 412 13.52 -14.42 4.83
CA PRO A 412 14.96 -14.60 4.94
C PRO A 412 15.49 -13.36 5.62
N GLU A 413 16.13 -13.54 6.79
CA GLU A 413 16.71 -12.41 7.50
C GLU A 413 17.43 -11.55 6.46
N PRO A 414 17.14 -10.24 6.39
CA PRO A 414 17.75 -9.41 5.36
C PRO A 414 19.26 -9.67 5.35
N GLU A 415 19.84 -9.88 4.18
CA GLU A 415 21.22 -10.39 4.03
C GLU A 415 22.27 -9.54 4.80
N ALA A 416 21.92 -8.30 5.16
CA ALA A 416 22.66 -7.45 6.07
C ALA A 416 21.73 -6.61 6.95
N TRP A 417 21.97 -6.63 8.26
CA TRP A 417 21.40 -5.72 9.25
C TRP A 417 22.47 -5.43 10.31
N ASP A 418 22.43 -4.24 10.90
CA ASP A 418 23.38 -3.81 11.92
C ASP A 418 22.77 -3.93 13.32
N ILE A 419 21.48 -3.60 13.43
CA ILE A 419 20.68 -3.87 14.63
C ILE A 419 19.31 -4.43 14.24
N LYS A 420 18.72 -5.23 15.14
CA LYS A 420 17.30 -5.57 15.08
C LYS A 420 16.67 -5.52 16.46
N TYR A 421 15.41 -5.13 16.54
CA TYR A 421 14.70 -5.04 17.82
C TYR A 421 13.25 -5.53 17.70
N LEU A 422 12.76 -6.17 18.76
CA LEU A 422 11.44 -6.80 18.81
C LEU A 422 10.42 -5.82 19.37
N VAL A 423 9.46 -5.41 18.54
CA VAL A 423 8.33 -4.59 18.96
C VAL A 423 7.07 -5.42 18.72
N ASN A 424 6.28 -5.65 19.77
CA ASN A 424 4.95 -6.25 19.63
C ASN A 424 4.93 -7.61 18.91
N GLY A 425 6.00 -8.41 19.02
CA GLY A 425 6.13 -9.73 18.39
C GLY A 425 6.80 -9.73 17.00
N THR A 426 7.11 -8.55 16.45
CA THR A 426 7.73 -8.40 15.14
C THR A 426 9.14 -7.83 15.24
N TRP A 427 10.11 -8.46 14.57
CA TRP A 427 11.47 -7.92 14.45
C TRP A 427 11.51 -6.77 13.45
N ILE A 428 12.07 -5.65 13.87
CA ILE A 428 12.40 -4.51 13.02
C ILE A 428 13.91 -4.51 12.81
N TYR A 429 14.36 -4.38 11.57
CA TYR A 429 15.77 -4.42 11.17
C TYR A 429 16.22 -3.03 10.73
N GLU A 430 17.40 -2.58 11.17
CA GLU A 430 18.01 -1.34 10.71
C GLU A 430 19.45 -1.58 10.23
N SER A 431 19.85 -0.89 9.16
CA SER A 431 21.25 -0.75 8.77
C SER A 431 21.75 0.65 9.16
N THR A 432 22.71 0.67 10.07
CA THR A 432 23.32 1.87 10.65
C THR A 432 24.79 2.03 10.25
N GLY A 433 25.40 1.00 9.66
CA GLY A 433 26.85 0.87 9.56
C GLY A 433 27.49 0.61 10.94
N PRO A 434 28.82 0.81 11.05
CA PRO A 434 29.60 0.42 12.22
C PRO A 434 29.31 1.25 13.48
N MET A 435 28.62 2.39 13.34
CA MET A 435 28.24 3.26 14.45
C MET A 435 26.73 3.48 14.46
N VAL A 436 26.08 3.11 15.56
CA VAL A 436 24.66 3.38 15.78
C VAL A 436 24.51 4.80 16.32
N GLU A 437 24.08 5.76 15.51
CA GLU A 437 23.94 7.16 15.93
C GLU A 437 22.80 7.42 16.93
N SER A 438 22.86 8.58 17.59
CA SER A 438 21.77 9.09 18.43
C SER A 438 20.58 9.43 17.54
N ASN A 439 19.50 8.65 17.57
CA ASN A 439 18.35 8.96 16.74
C ASN A 439 17.15 9.44 17.56
N ALA A 440 16.83 10.74 17.45
CA ALA A 440 15.59 11.31 17.97
C ALA A 440 14.35 10.76 17.23
N ASP A 441 14.54 10.24 16.01
CA ASP A 441 13.51 9.73 15.11
C ASP A 441 13.21 8.24 15.31
N ARG A 442 13.97 7.51 16.16
CA ARG A 442 13.53 6.19 16.69
C ARG A 442 12.34 6.43 17.62
N HIS A 443 11.17 6.53 16.98
CA HIS A 443 9.87 6.98 17.47
C HIS A 443 9.58 6.75 18.95
N THR A 444 8.83 7.67 19.56
CA THR A 444 8.21 7.55 20.89
C THR A 444 7.52 6.19 21.12
N MET A 445 7.04 5.54 20.06
CA MET A 445 6.47 4.19 20.09
C MET A 445 7.49 3.10 20.47
N CYS A 446 8.72 3.13 19.94
CA CYS A 446 9.74 2.10 20.20
C CYS A 446 10.23 2.14 21.65
N ARG A 447 10.39 3.35 22.21
CA ARG A 447 10.78 3.58 23.62
C ARG A 447 9.86 2.87 24.62
N ASN A 448 8.58 2.74 24.29
CA ASN A 448 7.57 2.17 25.18
C ASN A 448 7.11 0.76 24.77
N ALA A 449 7.69 0.14 23.73
CA ALA A 449 7.20 -1.14 23.20
C ALA A 449 8.29 -2.15 22.82
N ALA A 450 9.54 -1.73 22.60
CA ALA A 450 10.62 -2.65 22.27
C ALA A 450 10.98 -3.53 23.48
N THR A 451 10.98 -4.86 23.30
CA THR A 451 11.22 -5.85 24.37
C THR A 451 12.56 -6.58 24.24
N ALA A 452 13.09 -6.74 23.03
CA ALA A 452 14.40 -7.33 22.77
C ALA A 452 15.21 -6.49 21.77
N LEU A 453 16.54 -6.48 21.91
CA LEU A 453 17.49 -5.83 21.01
C LEU A 453 18.64 -6.78 20.69
N VAL A 454 18.99 -6.92 19.42
CA VAL A 454 20.16 -7.67 18.95
C VAL A 454 21.02 -6.73 18.13
N ILE A 455 22.32 -6.70 18.42
CA ILE A 455 23.32 -5.87 17.75
C ILE A 455 24.28 -6.80 17.02
N ALA A 456 24.50 -6.61 15.72
CA ALA A 456 25.35 -7.46 14.90
C ALA A 456 26.85 -7.20 15.08
N ASP A 457 27.68 -8.13 14.59
CA ASP A 457 29.14 -8.01 14.56
C ASP A 457 29.65 -6.92 13.58
N SER A 458 28.78 -6.33 12.76
CA SER A 458 29.14 -5.17 11.93
C SER A 458 29.24 -3.88 12.74
N VAL A 459 28.68 -3.82 13.95
CA VAL A 459 28.63 -2.62 14.79
C VAL A 459 29.79 -2.59 15.78
N THR A 460 30.59 -1.53 15.74
CA THR A 460 31.71 -1.31 16.67
C THR A 460 31.39 -0.27 17.74
N GLU A 461 30.42 0.62 17.50
CA GLU A 461 30.08 1.72 18.42
C GLU A 461 28.56 1.94 18.55
N LEU A 462 28.08 2.10 19.77
CA LEU A 462 26.75 2.64 20.07
C LEU A 462 26.89 4.09 20.51
N GLY A 463 26.26 5.02 19.79
CA GLY A 463 26.41 6.45 19.99
C GLY A 463 25.66 7.02 21.19
N TYR A 464 25.72 8.34 21.32
CA TYR A 464 25.06 9.09 22.40
C TYR A 464 23.56 8.75 22.50
N ALA A 465 23.07 8.35 23.65
CA ALA A 465 21.64 8.12 23.90
C ALA A 465 20.90 7.22 22.88
N ALA A 466 21.60 6.32 22.16
CA ALA A 466 21.06 5.54 21.04
C ALA A 466 19.82 4.70 21.40
N PHE A 467 19.73 4.25 22.65
CA PHE A 467 18.64 3.44 23.21
C PHE A 467 18.14 3.98 24.56
N ALA A 468 18.32 5.28 24.82
CA ALA A 468 17.83 5.90 26.04
C ALA A 468 16.30 5.85 26.09
N ASP A 469 15.74 5.66 27.28
CA ASP A 469 14.29 5.55 27.54
C ASP A 469 13.60 4.34 26.89
N TRP A 470 14.32 3.27 26.54
CA TRP A 470 13.70 2.00 26.11
C TRP A 470 13.19 1.23 27.33
N LYS A 471 12.03 1.65 27.85
CA LYS A 471 11.51 1.25 29.17
C LYS A 471 11.08 -0.21 29.25
N MET A 472 10.64 -0.79 28.14
CA MET A 472 10.16 -2.17 28.04
C MET A 472 11.25 -3.18 27.65
N LEU A 473 12.44 -2.70 27.28
CA LEU A 473 13.55 -3.53 26.84
C LEU A 473 13.98 -4.43 28.01
N ASN A 474 13.88 -5.73 27.82
CA ASN A 474 14.17 -6.73 28.86
C ASN A 474 15.21 -7.77 28.44
N SER A 475 15.58 -7.80 27.16
CA SER A 475 16.65 -8.64 26.61
C SER A 475 17.54 -7.85 25.65
N ILE A 476 18.85 -8.05 25.75
CA ILE A 476 19.83 -7.52 24.81
C ILE A 476 20.87 -8.60 24.47
N GLU A 477 21.22 -8.68 23.19
CA GLU A 477 22.33 -9.50 22.68
C GLU A 477 23.32 -8.60 21.93
N PHE A 478 24.59 -8.68 22.32
CA PHE A 478 25.66 -7.89 21.73
C PHE A 478 26.50 -8.74 20.76
N GLY A 479 26.81 -8.17 19.60
CA GLY A 479 27.88 -8.63 18.73
C GLY A 479 29.23 -8.59 19.43
N GLN A 480 30.17 -9.40 18.94
CA GLN A 480 31.50 -9.60 19.50
C GLN A 480 32.52 -8.54 19.07
N THR A 481 32.10 -7.50 18.35
CA THR A 481 32.95 -6.41 17.82
C THR A 481 32.64 -5.05 18.45
N ILE A 482 31.64 -4.96 19.34
CA ILE A 482 31.31 -3.70 20.04
C ILE A 482 32.48 -3.28 20.91
N GLU A 483 33.09 -2.13 20.62
CA GLU A 483 34.21 -1.55 21.34
C GLU A 483 33.76 -0.40 22.26
N ILE A 484 32.74 0.36 21.85
CA ILE A 484 32.30 1.58 22.53
C ILE A 484 30.79 1.55 22.75
N ILE A 485 30.37 1.75 23.99
CA ILE A 485 29.00 2.14 24.34
C ILE A 485 29.05 3.58 24.80
N GLY A 486 28.43 4.48 24.05
CA GLY A 486 28.49 5.92 24.21
C GLY A 486 27.72 6.44 25.43
N ASN A 487 27.83 7.75 25.64
CA ASN A 487 27.23 8.41 26.80
C ASN A 487 25.69 8.30 26.75
N VAL A 488 25.07 8.02 27.91
CA VAL A 488 23.60 7.95 28.06
C VAL A 488 22.94 6.84 27.20
N CYS A 489 23.71 5.94 26.57
CA CYS A 489 23.24 5.03 25.53
C CYS A 489 22.00 4.20 25.92
N PHE A 490 21.96 3.64 27.14
CA PHE A 490 20.87 2.83 27.69
C PHE A 490 20.27 3.45 28.97
N ALA A 491 20.37 4.76 29.14
CA ALA A 491 19.81 5.40 30.32
C ALA A 491 18.29 5.19 30.40
N ARG A 492 17.76 4.93 31.60
CA ARG A 492 16.33 4.72 31.89
C ARG A 492 15.70 3.49 31.21
N CYS A 493 16.49 2.46 30.91
CA CYS A 493 15.98 1.15 30.49
C CYS A 493 15.47 0.35 31.71
N PHE A 494 14.25 0.66 32.17
CA PHE A 494 13.72 0.15 33.44
C PHE A 494 13.45 -1.36 33.46
N ALA A 495 13.11 -2.02 32.35
CA ALA A 495 12.79 -3.45 32.35
C ALA A 495 14.02 -4.38 32.28
N MET A 496 15.20 -3.85 31.99
CA MET A 496 16.43 -4.65 31.89
C MET A 496 16.82 -5.22 33.25
N LYS A 497 17.10 -6.53 33.28
CA LYS A 497 17.57 -7.24 34.49
C LYS A 497 19.06 -7.52 34.49
N LYS A 498 19.66 -7.69 33.31
CA LYS A 498 21.07 -8.02 33.20
C LYS A 498 21.69 -7.36 31.98
N PHE A 499 22.97 -7.01 32.10
CA PHE A 499 23.81 -6.66 30.97
C PHE A 499 25.00 -7.60 30.93
N ILE A 500 25.19 -8.30 29.80
CA ILE A 500 26.33 -9.18 29.57
C ILE A 500 27.08 -8.61 28.37
N PHE A 501 28.17 -7.90 28.64
CA PHE A 501 28.94 -7.22 27.60
C PHE A 501 29.95 -8.16 26.94
N PRO A 502 30.23 -7.98 25.63
CA PRO A 502 31.18 -8.80 24.88
C PRO A 502 32.62 -8.54 25.32
N ASN A 503 33.53 -9.45 24.96
CA ASN A 503 34.96 -9.30 25.27
C ASN A 503 35.61 -8.10 24.59
N SER A 504 35.06 -7.63 23.48
CA SER A 504 35.55 -6.48 22.72
C SER A 504 35.27 -5.13 23.37
N LEU A 505 34.31 -5.04 24.31
CA LEU A 505 33.90 -3.76 24.87
C LEU A 505 35.07 -3.13 25.62
N ALA A 506 35.57 -2.01 25.09
CA ALA A 506 36.68 -1.25 25.66
C ALA A 506 36.20 -0.09 26.54
N THR A 507 35.11 0.58 26.15
CA THR A 507 34.63 1.81 26.82
C THR A 507 33.13 1.75 27.08
N LEU A 508 32.75 1.99 28.33
CA LEU A 508 31.38 2.30 28.74
C LEU A 508 31.28 3.80 29.07
N GLY A 509 30.44 4.53 28.35
CA GLY A 509 30.35 5.99 28.40
C GLY A 509 29.75 6.56 29.69
N GLN A 510 29.81 7.88 29.82
CA GLN A 510 29.21 8.63 30.93
C GLN A 510 27.70 8.40 30.98
N ALA A 511 27.17 8.06 32.16
CA ALA A 511 25.75 7.79 32.38
C ALA A 511 25.12 6.75 31.43
N ALA A 512 25.93 5.85 30.85
CA ALA A 512 25.47 4.92 29.82
C ALA A 512 24.31 4.01 30.23
N LEU A 513 24.19 3.64 31.51
CA LEU A 513 23.11 2.85 32.12
C LEU A 513 22.45 3.59 33.29
N ASP A 514 22.49 4.92 33.30
CA ASP A 514 21.92 5.70 34.41
C ASP A 514 20.42 5.39 34.58
N THR A 515 20.00 5.20 35.83
CA THR A 515 18.62 4.91 36.23
C THR A 515 18.04 3.61 35.62
N CYS A 516 18.89 2.61 35.32
CA CYS A 516 18.44 1.26 35.00
C CYS A 516 18.10 0.48 36.29
N GLN A 517 16.93 0.77 36.87
CA GLN A 517 16.59 0.41 38.25
C GLN A 517 16.45 -1.10 38.54
N ASN A 518 16.13 -1.93 37.54
CA ASN A 518 15.93 -3.37 37.72
C ASN A 518 17.15 -4.23 37.36
N VAL A 519 18.25 -3.62 36.91
CA VAL A 519 19.47 -4.36 36.58
C VAL A 519 20.06 -4.92 37.86
N ASN A 520 20.13 -6.25 37.94
CA ASN A 520 20.66 -6.98 39.09
C ASN A 520 22.02 -7.65 38.82
N LEU A 521 22.36 -7.86 37.54
CA LEU A 521 23.60 -8.49 37.12
C LEU A 521 24.25 -7.69 35.99
N ILE A 522 25.54 -7.42 36.13
CA ILE A 522 26.35 -6.87 35.05
C ILE A 522 27.62 -7.69 34.89
N GLU A 523 27.89 -8.14 33.68
CA GLU A 523 29.13 -8.82 33.32
C GLU A 523 29.91 -7.99 32.29
N PHE A 524 31.15 -7.65 32.64
CA PHE A 524 32.11 -7.01 31.75
C PHE A 524 33.07 -8.06 31.18
N GLY A 525 33.31 -7.96 29.87
CA GLY A 525 34.27 -8.78 29.16
C GLY A 525 35.73 -8.49 29.52
N THR A 526 36.65 -9.19 28.85
CA THR A 526 38.09 -9.09 29.08
C THR A 526 38.75 -7.80 28.56
N GLY A 527 38.15 -7.14 27.57
CA GLY A 527 38.69 -5.95 26.90
C GLY A 527 38.38 -4.61 27.56
N LEU A 528 37.61 -4.58 28.67
CA LEU A 528 37.18 -3.35 29.29
C LEU A 528 38.37 -2.52 29.81
N THR A 529 38.46 -1.26 29.36
CA THR A 529 39.51 -0.32 29.74
C THR A 529 38.99 0.89 30.52
N SER A 530 37.73 1.28 30.33
CA SER A 530 37.15 2.44 31.02
C SER A 530 35.64 2.36 31.24
N ILE A 531 35.20 2.92 32.36
CA ILE A 531 33.80 3.15 32.74
C ILE A 531 33.65 4.64 33.05
N GLY A 532 32.76 5.33 32.35
CA GLY A 532 32.53 6.76 32.49
C GLY A 532 31.87 7.16 33.81
N SER A 533 31.93 8.45 34.12
CA SER A 533 31.28 9.00 35.31
C SER A 533 29.77 8.71 35.30
N SER A 534 29.23 8.37 36.47
CA SER A 534 27.81 8.02 36.64
C SER A 534 27.29 6.91 35.70
N ALA A 535 28.15 6.10 35.07
CA ALA A 535 27.75 5.11 34.06
C ALA A 535 26.64 4.16 34.52
N LEU A 536 26.58 3.84 35.81
CA LEU A 536 25.58 2.98 36.44
C LEU A 536 24.91 3.67 37.64
N SER A 537 24.77 4.99 37.57
CA SER A 537 24.10 5.69 38.66
C SER A 537 22.63 5.28 38.77
N ASN A 538 22.09 5.27 39.99
CA ASN A 538 20.69 4.94 40.26
C ASN A 538 20.24 3.53 39.77
N CYS A 539 21.17 2.59 39.60
CA CYS A 539 20.88 1.16 39.38
C CYS A 539 20.59 0.45 40.71
N HIS A 540 19.45 0.75 41.34
CA HIS A 540 19.16 0.34 42.72
C HIS A 540 19.11 -1.18 42.98
N SER A 541 18.79 -1.98 41.96
CA SER A 541 18.68 -3.44 42.10
C SER A 541 19.99 -4.19 41.84
N LEU A 542 21.11 -3.48 41.59
CA LEU A 542 22.37 -4.12 41.23
C LEU A 542 22.86 -4.97 42.40
N GLN A 543 22.97 -6.28 42.18
CA GLN A 543 23.41 -7.23 43.20
C GLN A 543 24.74 -7.88 42.84
N THR A 544 25.03 -8.04 41.55
CA THR A 544 26.23 -8.71 41.06
C THR A 544 26.90 -7.92 39.95
N ALA A 545 28.20 -7.67 40.09
CA ALA A 545 29.06 -7.14 39.04
C ALA A 545 30.23 -8.11 38.82
N VAL A 546 30.48 -8.48 37.57
CA VAL A 546 31.53 -9.41 37.18
C VAL A 546 32.51 -8.70 36.27
N PHE A 547 33.78 -8.67 36.65
CA PHE A 547 34.87 -8.12 35.85
C PHE A 547 35.77 -9.26 35.39
N LYS A 548 35.96 -9.37 34.07
CA LYS A 548 36.87 -10.37 33.47
C LYS A 548 38.17 -9.75 32.94
N ALA A 549 38.27 -8.42 32.94
CA ALA A 549 39.45 -7.71 32.48
C ALA A 549 40.68 -8.04 33.33
N ARG A 550 41.84 -8.17 32.67
CA ARG A 550 43.14 -8.45 33.30
C ARG A 550 43.87 -7.18 33.74
N VAL A 551 43.32 -6.02 33.41
CA VAL A 551 43.84 -4.70 33.75
C VAL A 551 42.69 -3.92 34.37
N MET A 552 42.94 -3.26 35.49
CA MET A 552 41.93 -2.45 36.16
C MET A 552 41.40 -1.35 35.22
N PRO A 553 40.09 -1.32 34.90
CA PRO A 553 39.54 -0.26 34.07
C PRO A 553 39.59 1.09 34.81
N ALA A 554 39.80 2.17 34.08
CA ALA A 554 39.62 3.51 34.62
C ALA A 554 38.15 3.75 34.95
N ILE A 555 37.82 4.02 36.22
CA ILE A 555 36.44 4.24 36.66
C ILE A 555 36.22 5.73 36.94
N GLY A 556 35.24 6.33 36.28
CA GLY A 556 34.85 7.71 36.46
C GLY A 556 34.09 7.97 37.76
N ASP A 557 33.99 9.24 38.12
CA ASP A 557 33.33 9.69 39.35
C ASP A 557 31.88 9.20 39.42
N TYR A 558 31.49 8.67 40.58
CA TYR A 558 30.13 8.16 40.83
C TYR A 558 29.64 7.11 39.84
N ALA A 559 30.53 6.38 39.14
CA ALA A 559 30.14 5.35 38.18
C ALA A 559 29.10 4.35 38.73
N PHE A 560 29.14 4.05 40.03
CA PHE A 560 28.17 3.19 40.73
C PHE A 560 27.35 3.96 41.79
N GLY A 561 27.19 5.28 41.63
CA GLY A 561 26.61 6.17 42.65
C GLY A 561 25.08 6.21 42.67
N ASN A 562 24.47 6.34 43.85
CA ASN A 562 23.01 6.27 44.03
C ASN A 562 22.26 7.63 44.03
N GLY A 563 22.80 8.68 43.40
CA GLY A 563 22.09 9.97 43.16
C GLY A 563 21.60 10.82 44.36
N GLY A 564 21.52 10.30 45.58
CA GLY A 564 21.09 11.02 46.79
C GLY A 564 20.30 10.17 47.79
N ASN A 565 20.77 10.16 49.05
CA ASN A 565 20.10 9.75 50.31
C ASN A 565 19.65 8.29 50.55
N GLY A 566 19.96 7.32 49.68
CA GLY A 566 19.83 5.89 49.99
C GLY A 566 21.19 5.20 50.14
N ASP A 567 21.45 4.52 51.25
CA ASP A 567 22.60 3.61 51.38
C ASP A 567 22.48 2.54 50.26
N PRO A 568 23.48 2.38 49.37
CA PRO A 568 23.43 1.36 48.33
C PRO A 568 23.37 -0.04 48.96
N GLU A 569 22.58 -0.94 48.38
CA GLU A 569 22.59 -2.36 48.77
C GLU A 569 23.96 -2.99 48.44
N PRO A 570 24.42 -3.99 49.22
CA PRO A 570 25.72 -4.62 48.99
C PRO A 570 25.74 -5.34 47.64
N VAL A 571 26.75 -5.02 46.81
CA VAL A 571 26.99 -5.66 45.51
C VAL A 571 28.09 -6.71 45.66
N PHE A 572 27.86 -7.92 45.17
CA PHE A 572 28.89 -8.94 45.00
C PHE A 572 29.72 -8.61 43.76
N VAL A 573 31.02 -8.42 43.94
CA VAL A 573 31.95 -8.05 42.87
C VAL A 573 32.89 -9.23 42.60
N TYR A 574 32.72 -9.88 41.46
CA TYR A 574 33.56 -10.99 41.02
C TYR A 574 34.69 -10.47 40.14
N ILE A 575 35.93 -10.80 40.47
CA ILE A 575 37.15 -10.29 39.82
C ILE A 575 38.18 -11.41 39.64
N PRO A 576 39.13 -11.31 38.69
CA PRO A 576 40.13 -12.36 38.48
C PRO A 576 40.90 -12.69 39.75
N ASP A 577 41.02 -13.99 40.04
CA ASP A 577 41.55 -14.52 41.31
C ASP A 577 42.95 -13.98 41.66
N ASP A 578 43.76 -13.65 40.65
CA ASP A 578 45.13 -13.14 40.78
C ASP A 578 45.22 -11.60 40.90
N LEU A 579 44.10 -10.87 40.77
CA LEU A 579 44.06 -9.40 40.73
C LEU A 579 43.27 -8.77 41.89
N PHE A 580 43.07 -9.52 42.98
CA PHE A 580 42.22 -9.09 44.10
C PHE A 580 42.67 -7.74 44.70
N ASP A 581 43.96 -7.61 45.02
CA ASP A 581 44.51 -6.39 45.64
C ASP A 581 44.40 -5.15 44.74
N GLU A 582 44.50 -5.32 43.42
CA GLU A 582 44.44 -4.21 42.45
C GLU A 582 43.00 -3.68 42.32
N TYR A 583 42.04 -4.60 42.18
CA TYR A 583 40.61 -4.27 42.06
C TYR A 583 40.00 -3.81 43.37
N GLU A 584 40.35 -4.44 44.49
CA GLU A 584 39.82 -4.08 45.81
C GLU A 584 40.19 -2.63 46.13
N ASN A 585 41.47 -2.24 46.05
CA ASN A 585 41.89 -0.87 46.37
C ASN A 585 41.24 0.21 45.47
N ALA A 586 40.98 -0.12 44.20
CA ALA A 586 40.43 0.82 43.24
C ALA A 586 38.89 0.95 43.33
N ILE A 587 38.17 -0.14 43.58
CA ILE A 587 36.70 -0.17 43.63
C ILE A 587 36.16 0.09 45.05
N TRP A 588 36.93 -0.21 46.10
CA TRP A 588 36.52 -0.05 47.52
C TRP A 588 36.08 1.37 47.88
N ASN A 589 36.63 2.39 47.22
CA ASN A 589 36.26 3.79 47.44
C ASN A 589 34.90 4.17 46.79
N LEU A 590 34.40 3.38 45.84
CA LEU A 590 33.29 3.74 44.96
C LEU A 590 31.99 2.99 45.28
N ALA A 591 32.06 1.80 45.91
CA ALA A 591 30.89 1.02 46.33
C ALA A 591 30.99 0.66 47.83
N ARG A 592 30.45 1.52 48.69
CA ARG A 592 30.42 1.29 50.14
C ARG A 592 29.62 0.02 50.41
N ARG A 593 30.28 -1.02 50.97
CA ARG A 593 29.73 -2.34 51.37
C ARG A 593 29.71 -3.45 50.30
N SER A 594 30.49 -3.35 49.22
CA SER A 594 30.65 -4.48 48.28
C SER A 594 31.44 -5.65 48.89
N ALA A 595 31.07 -6.87 48.51
CA ALA A 595 31.82 -8.09 48.83
C ALA A 595 32.58 -8.56 47.59
N PHE A 596 33.91 -8.54 47.64
CA PHE A 596 34.76 -9.01 46.55
C PHE A 596 34.94 -10.52 46.64
N LEU A 597 34.73 -11.21 45.51
CA LEU A 597 34.76 -12.66 45.40
C LEU A 597 35.66 -13.09 44.21
N PRO A 598 36.37 -14.24 44.30
CA PRO A 598 37.13 -14.76 43.19
C PRO A 598 36.22 -15.10 42.00
N LEU A 599 36.61 -14.72 40.78
CA LEU A 599 35.88 -15.02 39.55
C LEU A 599 35.67 -16.52 39.34
N SER A 600 36.59 -17.37 39.81
CA SER A 600 36.43 -18.83 39.78
C SER A 600 35.22 -19.36 40.56
N THR A 601 34.68 -18.57 41.48
CA THR A 601 33.47 -18.92 42.26
C THR A 601 32.17 -18.46 41.59
N TYR A 602 32.27 -17.68 40.51
CA TYR A 602 31.11 -17.24 39.73
C TYR A 602 30.55 -18.40 38.90
N ILE A 603 29.33 -18.82 39.20
CA ILE A 603 28.59 -19.82 38.41
C ILE A 603 27.56 -19.07 37.60
N GLN A 604 27.70 -19.08 36.28
CA GLN A 604 26.75 -18.46 35.37
C GLN A 604 25.43 -19.25 35.41
N SER A 605 24.36 -18.64 35.94
CA SER A 605 23.02 -19.25 36.05
C SER A 605 22.17 -19.04 34.82
#